data_AF-A0A1S8THT4-F1
#
_entry.id   AF-A0A1S8THT4-F1
#
_cell.length_a   1.000
_cell.length_b   1.000
_cell.length_c   1.000
_cell.angle_alpha   90.00
_cell.angle_beta   90.00
_cell.angle_gamma   90.00
#
_symmetry.space_group_name_H-M   'P 1'
#
loop_
_entity.id
_entity.type
_entity.pdbx_description
1 polymer ?
#
loop_
_entity_poly.entity_id
_entity_poly.type
_entity_poly.pdbx_seq_one_letter_code
_entity_poly.pdbx_strand_id
1 'polypeptide(L)'
;MCNKYLRFVDFKVAFKLRNDGSATISSRAFYLWYFRKKFDFKYSDNVMLDLLSFDWLENNHFVGIDYIVNILPYQEVKRRIISNLREQVIHGDILNNHIRFCIDNNIREVENEIIRIVFDENEFIESRKIAVDYICEVSNEELLINNLFGKISDEIEWYIIDKVKINNISKIEIYLKNKLKSINNTKEALNIAQFFINLNESDGLKLIIDHIEDSKEDVITGLEDLSLNEVNEISLVPYLIKLLFYTYKYEFLGDKYNSLTNRVSNSLLNIAVQNKKNYMSIIDELEKLVETNKEEYSEVKKINFLIADINKQFYRNKDEAMNLEEAIEMINKIINI
;
A
#
# COMPACT_ATOMS: atom_id res chain seq x y z
N MET A 1 -25.10 33.44 -28.64
CA MET A 1 -25.62 33.85 -27.31
C MET A 1 -24.58 33.61 -26.19
N CYS A 2 -23.86 32.49 -26.18
CA CYS A 2 -22.83 32.17 -25.16
C CYS A 2 -21.67 33.17 -25.06
N ASN A 3 -21.11 33.67 -26.17
CA ASN A 3 -19.94 34.56 -26.13
C ASN A 3 -20.17 35.88 -25.39
N LYS A 4 -21.40 36.40 -25.36
CA LYS A 4 -21.76 37.62 -24.60
C LYS A 4 -21.57 37.42 -23.09
N TYR A 5 -21.68 36.19 -22.61
CA TYR A 5 -21.61 35.86 -21.19
C TYR A 5 -20.20 35.48 -20.70
N LEU A 6 -19.28 35.17 -21.63
CA LEU A 6 -17.88 34.85 -21.29
C LEU A 6 -17.21 35.95 -20.48
N ARG A 7 -17.44 37.23 -20.83
CA ARG A 7 -16.87 38.38 -20.10
C ARG A 7 -17.33 38.54 -18.65
N PHE A 8 -18.34 37.78 -18.22
CA PHE A 8 -18.89 37.84 -16.86
C PHE A 8 -18.49 36.63 -16.01
N VAL A 9 -17.63 35.77 -16.54
CA VAL A 9 -17.13 34.59 -15.85
C VAL A 9 -15.62 34.62 -15.86
N ASP A 10 -15.04 34.51 -14.68
CA ASP A 10 -13.63 34.20 -14.51
C ASP A 10 -13.52 32.72 -14.15
N PHE A 11 -13.09 31.90 -15.11
CA PHE A 11 -13.00 30.45 -14.91
C PHE A 11 -11.95 30.07 -13.88
N LYS A 12 -10.93 30.92 -13.65
CA LYS A 12 -9.87 30.67 -12.66
C LYS A 12 -10.37 30.60 -11.23
N VAL A 13 -11.48 31.28 -10.96
CA VAL A 13 -12.09 31.36 -9.61
C VAL A 13 -13.54 30.88 -9.59
N ALA A 14 -14.00 30.28 -10.69
CA ALA A 14 -15.38 29.82 -10.85
C ALA A 14 -15.67 28.54 -10.06
N PHE A 15 -14.63 27.76 -9.77
CA PHE A 15 -14.67 26.61 -8.88
C PHE A 15 -14.00 27.00 -7.57
N LYS A 16 -14.72 26.84 -6.45
CA LYS A 16 -14.17 27.11 -5.11
C LYS A 16 -14.48 25.96 -4.18
N LEU A 17 -13.42 25.33 -3.69
CA LEU A 17 -13.51 24.37 -2.60
C LEU A 17 -13.73 25.13 -1.28
N ARG A 18 -14.58 24.60 -0.42
CA ARG A 18 -14.79 25.07 0.96
C ARG A 18 -14.05 24.14 1.92
N ASN A 19 -13.80 24.65 3.13
CA ASN A 19 -13.09 23.92 4.18
C ASN A 19 -13.82 22.64 4.64
N ASP A 20 -15.13 22.51 4.38
CA ASP A 20 -15.92 21.32 4.68
C ASP A 20 -15.88 20.26 3.56
N GLY A 21 -15.00 20.44 2.56
CA GLY A 21 -14.87 19.58 1.39
C GLY A 21 -15.96 19.80 0.34
N SER A 22 -16.95 20.66 0.58
CA SER A 22 -17.95 20.99 -0.43
C SER A 22 -17.39 21.97 -1.47
N ALA A 23 -17.87 21.87 -2.72
CA ALA A 23 -17.48 22.79 -3.79
C ALA A 23 -18.62 23.74 -4.13
N THR A 24 -18.28 24.98 -4.46
CA THR A 24 -19.22 25.94 -5.06
C THR A 24 -18.80 26.25 -6.48
N ILE A 25 -19.78 26.27 -7.37
CA ILE A 25 -19.58 26.57 -8.78
C ILE A 25 -20.50 27.69 -9.22
N SER A 26 -19.94 28.61 -10.01
CA SER A 26 -20.73 29.55 -10.78
C SER A 26 -21.58 28.80 -11.81
N SER A 27 -22.91 28.82 -11.67
CA SER A 27 -23.81 28.17 -12.64
C SER A 27 -23.57 28.67 -14.06
N ARG A 28 -23.16 29.94 -14.22
CA ARG A 28 -22.80 30.49 -15.54
C ARG A 28 -21.54 29.84 -16.10
N ALA A 29 -20.52 29.62 -15.27
CA ALA A 29 -19.30 28.91 -15.68
C ALA A 29 -19.64 27.48 -16.11
N PHE A 30 -20.42 26.77 -15.29
CA PHE A 30 -20.89 25.43 -15.63
C PHE A 30 -21.60 25.36 -16.98
N TYR A 31 -22.60 26.24 -17.22
CA TYR A 31 -23.29 26.23 -18.51
C TYR A 31 -22.35 26.55 -19.66
N LEU A 32 -21.48 27.55 -19.52
CA LEU A 32 -20.55 27.93 -20.58
C LEU A 32 -19.54 26.82 -20.89
N TRP A 33 -19.05 26.12 -19.87
CA TRP A 33 -18.22 24.93 -20.01
C TRP A 33 -18.98 23.78 -20.69
N TYR A 34 -20.16 23.43 -20.19
CA TYR A 34 -20.98 22.34 -20.71
C TYR A 34 -21.34 22.53 -22.18
N PHE A 35 -21.84 23.72 -22.53
CA PHE A 35 -22.20 24.05 -23.90
C PHE A 35 -20.98 24.09 -24.83
N ARG A 36 -19.83 24.57 -24.33
CA ARG A 36 -18.56 24.52 -25.07
C ARG A 36 -18.17 23.09 -25.41
N LYS A 37 -18.17 22.19 -24.43
CA LYS A 37 -17.77 20.80 -24.61
C LYS A 37 -18.75 20.04 -25.52
N LYS A 38 -20.06 20.19 -25.28
CA LYS A 38 -21.10 19.42 -25.96
C LYS A 38 -21.35 19.84 -27.42
N PHE A 39 -21.19 21.12 -27.73
CA PHE A 39 -21.55 21.68 -29.06
C PHE A 39 -20.37 22.32 -29.79
N ASP A 40 -19.16 22.16 -29.27
CA ASP A 40 -17.91 22.71 -29.83
C ASP A 40 -17.95 24.22 -30.13
N PHE A 41 -18.54 25.02 -29.22
CA PHE A 41 -18.60 26.46 -29.43
C PHE A 41 -17.20 27.09 -29.46
N LYS A 42 -16.92 27.95 -30.45
CA LYS A 42 -15.62 28.60 -30.56
C LYS A 42 -15.43 29.67 -29.47
N TYR A 43 -14.53 29.40 -28.53
CA TYR A 43 -14.00 30.37 -27.57
C TYR A 43 -12.60 30.82 -28.00
N SER A 44 -12.16 31.97 -27.50
CA SER A 44 -10.77 32.39 -27.72
C SER A 44 -9.82 31.50 -26.92
N ASP A 45 -8.58 31.38 -27.40
CA ASP A 45 -7.54 30.58 -26.75
C ASP A 45 -7.35 30.98 -25.28
N ASN A 46 -7.38 32.28 -24.96
CA ASN A 46 -7.28 32.75 -23.57
C ASN A 46 -8.40 32.20 -22.67
N VAL A 47 -9.64 32.16 -23.16
CA VAL A 47 -10.76 31.59 -22.40
C VAL A 47 -10.62 30.08 -22.28
N MET A 48 -10.15 29.41 -23.34
CA MET A 48 -9.86 27.98 -23.30
C MET A 48 -8.73 27.64 -22.32
N LEU A 49 -7.71 28.47 -22.22
CA LEU A 49 -6.64 28.32 -21.25
C LEU A 49 -7.13 28.56 -19.82
N ASP A 50 -8.04 29.52 -19.59
CA ASP A 50 -8.62 29.76 -18.27
C ASP A 50 -9.55 28.60 -17.82
N LEU A 51 -10.13 27.86 -18.78
CA LEU A 51 -10.90 26.65 -18.50
C LEU A 51 -10.04 25.49 -17.97
N LEU A 52 -8.71 25.56 -18.06
CA LEU A 52 -7.84 24.56 -17.41
C LEU A 52 -8.03 24.57 -15.88
N SER A 53 -8.46 25.70 -15.30
CA SER A 53 -8.78 25.82 -13.88
C SER A 53 -10.24 25.46 -13.55
N PHE A 54 -10.96 24.75 -14.44
CA PHE A 54 -12.34 24.37 -14.25
C PHE A 54 -12.63 22.95 -14.76
N ASP A 55 -13.19 22.10 -13.89
CA ASP A 55 -13.62 20.75 -14.25
C ASP A 55 -14.96 20.41 -13.57
N TRP A 56 -15.71 19.50 -14.17
CA TRP A 56 -16.98 19.03 -13.62
C TRP A 56 -17.30 17.59 -14.03
N LEU A 57 -18.16 16.96 -13.23
CA LEU A 57 -18.57 15.57 -13.40
C LEU A 57 -19.47 15.38 -14.63
N GLU A 58 -19.16 14.36 -15.42
CA GLU A 58 -20.05 13.71 -16.39
C GLU A 58 -20.01 12.19 -16.16
N ASN A 59 -21.18 11.54 -16.10
CA ASN A 59 -21.28 10.10 -15.83
C ASN A 59 -20.48 9.63 -14.59
N ASN A 60 -20.54 10.42 -13.50
CA ASN A 60 -19.83 10.19 -12.23
C ASN A 60 -18.30 10.27 -12.29
N HIS A 61 -17.71 10.83 -13.35
CA HIS A 61 -16.28 11.07 -13.44
C HIS A 61 -15.97 12.51 -13.85
N PHE A 62 -14.90 13.08 -13.31
CA PHE A 62 -14.39 14.36 -13.78
C PHE A 62 -13.91 14.23 -15.22
N VAL A 63 -14.13 15.26 -16.01
CA VAL A 63 -13.89 15.22 -17.46
C VAL A 63 -12.41 15.36 -17.78
N GLY A 64 -11.63 16.00 -16.92
CA GLY A 64 -10.24 16.30 -17.18
C GLY A 64 -10.06 17.47 -18.12
N ILE A 65 -8.81 17.70 -18.53
CA ILE A 65 -8.42 18.85 -19.38
C ILE A 65 -8.15 18.48 -20.84
N ASP A 66 -8.28 17.20 -21.21
CA ASP A 66 -7.90 16.70 -22.54
C ASP A 66 -8.62 17.41 -23.68
N TYR A 67 -9.89 17.77 -23.48
CA TYR A 67 -10.67 18.50 -24.48
C TYR A 67 -10.11 19.92 -24.77
N ILE A 68 -9.27 20.46 -23.89
CA ILE A 68 -8.53 21.72 -24.09
C ILE A 68 -7.15 21.41 -24.67
N VAL A 69 -6.44 20.44 -24.08
CA VAL A 69 -5.07 20.04 -24.47
C VAL A 69 -5.01 19.63 -25.94
N ASN A 70 -6.03 18.91 -26.42
CA ASN A 70 -6.07 18.37 -27.78
C ASN A 70 -6.34 19.41 -28.87
N ILE A 71 -6.76 20.63 -28.51
CA ILE A 71 -7.12 21.68 -29.49
C ILE A 71 -6.24 22.92 -29.42
N LEU A 72 -5.56 23.16 -28.30
CA LEU A 72 -4.69 24.31 -28.13
C LEU A 72 -3.22 23.96 -28.39
N PRO A 73 -2.38 24.95 -28.76
CA PRO A 73 -0.95 24.73 -28.89
C PRO A 73 -0.33 24.27 -27.55
N TYR A 74 0.43 23.18 -27.60
CA TYR A 74 1.08 22.58 -26.43
C TYR A 74 1.83 23.59 -25.55
N GLN A 75 2.60 24.50 -26.16
CA GLN A 75 3.39 25.50 -25.43
C GLN A 75 2.53 26.48 -24.63
N GLU A 76 1.35 26.81 -25.13
CA GLU A 76 0.40 27.69 -24.44
C GLU A 76 -0.22 27.01 -23.23
N VAL A 77 -0.61 25.74 -23.40
CA VAL A 77 -1.14 24.88 -22.33
C VAL A 77 -0.08 24.67 -21.25
N LYS A 78 1.13 24.24 -21.63
CA LYS A 78 2.27 24.06 -20.71
C LYS A 78 2.52 25.32 -19.90
N ARG A 79 2.62 26.49 -20.56
CA ARG A 79 2.86 27.76 -19.89
C ARG A 79 1.75 28.12 -18.91
N ARG A 80 0.48 27.90 -19.29
CA ARG A 80 -0.66 28.15 -18.40
C ARG A 80 -0.65 27.21 -17.19
N ILE A 81 -0.41 25.92 -17.38
CA ILE A 81 -0.35 24.94 -16.30
C ILE A 81 0.76 25.29 -15.29
N ILE A 82 1.95 25.64 -15.77
CA ILE A 82 3.06 26.10 -14.90
C ILE A 82 2.66 27.36 -14.12
N SER A 83 2.04 28.35 -14.76
CA SER A 83 1.55 29.56 -14.08
C SER A 83 0.49 29.23 -13.04
N ASN A 84 -0.47 28.34 -13.35
CA ASN A 84 -1.51 27.93 -12.41
C ASN A 84 -0.91 27.25 -11.16
N LEU A 85 0.03 26.32 -11.33
CA LEU A 85 0.70 25.65 -10.20
C LEU A 85 1.54 26.60 -9.32
N ARG A 86 2.05 27.69 -9.89
CA ARG A 86 2.88 28.68 -9.18
C ARG A 86 2.09 29.78 -8.48
N GLU A 87 1.02 30.24 -9.13
CA GLU A 87 0.38 31.52 -8.82
C GLU A 87 -1.07 31.36 -8.34
N GLN A 88 -1.70 30.22 -8.59
CA GLN A 88 -3.10 29.99 -8.24
C GLN A 88 -3.23 28.97 -7.11
N VAL A 89 -4.29 29.15 -6.33
CA VAL A 89 -4.74 28.19 -5.34
C VAL A 89 -5.71 27.24 -6.04
N ILE A 90 -5.18 26.11 -6.52
CA ILE A 90 -5.94 25.03 -7.16
C ILE A 90 -5.86 23.77 -6.29
N HIS A 91 -6.97 23.02 -6.22
CA HIS A 91 -7.12 21.85 -5.35
C HIS A 91 -7.85 20.71 -6.06
N GLY A 92 -7.77 19.51 -5.49
CA GLY A 92 -8.54 18.34 -5.95
C GLY A 92 -8.32 18.02 -7.42
N ASP A 93 -9.38 17.67 -8.15
CA ASP A 93 -9.28 17.19 -9.54
C ASP A 93 -8.63 18.20 -10.49
N ILE A 94 -8.83 19.50 -10.26
CA ILE A 94 -8.15 20.54 -11.06
C ILE A 94 -6.64 20.43 -10.85
N LEU A 95 -6.18 20.36 -9.59
CA LEU A 95 -4.76 20.16 -9.29
C LEU A 95 -4.24 18.85 -9.88
N ASN A 96 -4.98 17.76 -9.70
CA ASN A 96 -4.63 16.43 -10.22
C ASN A 96 -4.41 16.44 -11.72
N ASN A 97 -5.30 17.10 -12.48
CA ASN A 97 -5.18 17.26 -13.92
C ASN A 97 -3.89 18.00 -14.32
N HIS A 98 -3.50 19.03 -13.56
CA HIS A 98 -2.27 19.78 -13.82
C HIS A 98 -1.03 18.94 -13.56
N ILE A 99 -0.98 18.22 -12.43
CA ILE A 99 0.15 17.37 -12.10
C ILE A 99 0.28 16.22 -13.10
N ARG A 100 -0.84 15.56 -13.45
CA ARG A 100 -0.86 14.49 -14.48
C ARG A 100 -0.36 14.97 -15.83
N PHE A 101 -0.79 16.16 -16.27
CA PHE A 101 -0.24 16.74 -17.49
C PHE A 101 1.28 16.94 -17.41
N CYS A 102 1.79 17.37 -16.26
CA CYS A 102 3.23 17.50 -16.04
C CYS A 102 3.96 16.15 -16.07
N ILE A 103 3.35 15.09 -15.54
CA ILE A 103 3.84 13.69 -15.62
C ILE A 103 3.91 13.25 -17.08
N ASP A 104 2.77 13.26 -17.77
CA ASP A 104 2.61 12.75 -19.14
C ASP A 104 3.54 13.45 -20.14
N ASN A 105 3.93 14.70 -19.85
CA ASN A 105 4.76 15.54 -20.70
C ASN A 105 6.17 15.79 -20.15
N ASN A 106 6.57 15.12 -19.06
CA ASN A 106 7.90 15.23 -18.44
C ASN A 106 8.34 16.69 -18.17
N ILE A 107 7.42 17.50 -17.61
CA ILE A 107 7.63 18.93 -17.32
C ILE A 107 8.29 19.07 -15.96
N ARG A 108 9.59 19.42 -15.92
CA ARG A 108 10.38 19.48 -14.68
C ARG A 108 10.34 20.83 -13.97
N GLU A 109 9.86 21.88 -14.64
CA GLU A 109 9.95 23.26 -14.17
C GLU A 109 9.09 23.56 -12.92
N VAL A 110 8.26 22.61 -12.48
CA VAL A 110 7.30 22.76 -11.37
C VAL A 110 7.68 21.97 -10.12
N GLU A 111 8.90 21.42 -10.06
CA GLU A 111 9.34 20.53 -8.98
C GLU A 111 9.15 21.14 -7.58
N ASN A 112 9.46 22.42 -7.39
CA ASN A 112 9.32 23.09 -6.10
C ASN A 112 7.86 23.22 -5.67
N GLU A 113 6.96 23.50 -6.61
CA GLU A 113 5.53 23.58 -6.38
C GLU A 113 4.96 22.20 -6.01
N ILE A 114 5.39 21.15 -6.71
CA ILE A 114 4.98 19.77 -6.41
C ILE A 114 5.46 19.34 -5.01
N ILE A 115 6.71 19.65 -4.64
CA ILE A 115 7.22 19.34 -3.29
C ILE A 115 6.36 20.01 -2.21
N ARG A 116 5.93 21.26 -2.41
CA ARG A 116 5.05 21.96 -1.47
C ARG A 116 3.71 21.25 -1.32
N ILE A 117 3.15 20.75 -2.41
CA ILE A 117 1.89 19.99 -2.39
C ILE A 117 2.05 18.72 -1.56
N VAL A 118 3.14 17.97 -1.70
CA VAL A 118 3.39 16.75 -0.90
C VAL A 118 3.35 17.03 0.61
N PHE A 119 3.84 18.21 1.04
CA PHE A 119 3.87 18.63 2.44
C PHE A 119 2.59 19.34 2.94
N ASP A 120 1.65 19.68 2.07
CA ASP A 120 0.46 20.42 2.49
C ASP A 120 -0.56 19.46 3.11
N GLU A 121 -0.59 19.37 4.43
CA GLU A 121 -1.54 18.55 5.19
C GLU A 121 -3.01 18.95 4.97
N ASN A 122 -3.29 20.15 4.43
CA ASN A 122 -4.65 20.58 4.10
C ASN A 122 -5.09 20.14 2.70
N GLU A 123 -4.16 19.68 1.87
CA GLU A 123 -4.47 19.17 0.54
C GLU A 123 -4.99 17.72 0.62
N PHE A 124 -5.81 17.33 -0.35
CA PHE A 124 -6.35 15.98 -0.40
C PHE A 124 -5.24 14.93 -0.55
N ILE A 125 -5.41 13.82 0.16
CA ILE A 125 -4.45 12.70 0.15
C ILE A 125 -4.15 12.23 -1.28
N GLU A 126 -5.16 12.16 -2.14
CA GLU A 126 -5.00 11.74 -3.54
C GLU A 126 -4.18 12.73 -4.37
N SER A 127 -4.34 14.04 -4.15
CA SER A 127 -3.49 15.04 -4.83
C SER A 127 -2.04 14.94 -4.38
N ARG A 128 -1.82 14.69 -3.09
CA ARG A 128 -0.47 14.47 -2.52
C ARG A 128 0.17 13.19 -3.05
N LYS A 129 -0.59 12.11 -3.23
CA LYS A 129 -0.13 10.86 -3.87
C LYS A 129 0.30 11.11 -5.32
N ILE A 130 -0.51 11.81 -6.11
CA ILE A 130 -0.16 12.18 -7.49
C ILE A 130 1.08 13.08 -7.54
N ALA A 131 1.27 13.95 -6.55
CA ALA A 131 2.48 14.74 -6.40
C ALA A 131 3.72 13.88 -6.12
N VAL A 132 3.60 12.82 -5.29
CA VAL A 132 4.67 11.83 -5.10
C VAL A 132 4.96 11.07 -6.40
N ASP A 133 3.93 10.66 -7.14
CA ASP A 133 4.09 10.00 -8.45
C ASP A 133 4.88 10.86 -9.44
N TYR A 134 4.59 12.17 -9.48
CA TYR A 134 5.39 13.10 -10.28
C TYR A 134 6.87 13.07 -9.90
N ILE A 135 7.20 13.05 -8.62
CA ILE A 135 8.60 13.05 -8.20
C ILE A 135 9.30 11.75 -8.63
N CYS A 136 8.61 10.62 -8.52
CA CYS A 136 9.11 9.32 -8.96
C CYS A 136 9.35 9.22 -10.48
N GLU A 137 8.43 9.78 -11.28
CA GLU A 137 8.40 9.57 -12.73
C GLU A 137 9.16 10.65 -13.53
N VAL A 138 9.12 11.89 -13.06
CA VAL A 138 9.64 13.06 -13.80
C VAL A 138 10.92 13.63 -13.17
N SER A 139 11.00 13.62 -11.85
CA SER A 139 12.08 14.24 -11.07
C SER A 139 13.14 13.20 -10.63
N ASN A 140 13.78 13.41 -9.48
CA ASN A 140 14.76 12.53 -8.87
C ASN A 140 14.15 11.91 -7.61
N GLU A 141 13.99 10.59 -7.63
CA GLU A 141 13.54 9.76 -6.50
C GLU A 141 14.39 9.98 -5.23
N GLU A 142 15.66 10.34 -5.36
CA GLU A 142 16.50 10.69 -4.20
C GLU A 142 15.98 11.90 -3.43
N LEU A 143 15.19 12.78 -4.06
CA LEU A 143 14.53 13.89 -3.36
C LEU A 143 13.50 13.36 -2.35
N LEU A 144 12.77 12.29 -2.67
CA LEU A 144 11.81 11.68 -1.74
C LEU A 144 12.55 11.24 -0.47
N ILE A 145 13.63 10.50 -0.63
CA ILE A 145 14.35 9.89 0.49
C ILE A 145 15.16 10.91 1.29
N ASN A 146 15.85 11.83 0.61
CA ASN A 146 16.75 12.76 1.28
C ASN A 146 16.00 13.96 1.87
N ASN A 147 14.87 14.38 1.26
CA ASN A 147 14.22 15.63 1.61
C ASN A 147 12.82 15.49 2.18
N LEU A 148 12.05 14.44 1.84
CA LEU A 148 10.65 14.29 2.26
C LEU A 148 10.49 13.23 3.35
N PHE A 149 11.25 12.14 3.23
CA PHE A 149 11.16 10.99 4.11
C PHE A 149 11.50 11.36 5.56
N GLY A 150 10.65 10.92 6.49
CA GLY A 150 10.74 11.24 7.91
C GLY A 150 10.31 12.66 8.32
N LYS A 151 9.93 13.51 7.37
CA LYS A 151 9.31 14.83 7.64
C LYS A 151 7.78 14.82 7.49
N ILE A 152 7.24 13.73 6.96
CA ILE A 152 5.82 13.47 6.78
C ILE A 152 5.46 12.33 7.73
N SER A 153 4.35 12.44 8.45
CA SER A 153 3.94 11.48 9.50
C SER A 153 2.52 10.93 9.29
N ASP A 154 1.96 11.08 8.10
CA ASP A 154 0.63 10.60 7.74
C ASP A 154 0.70 9.48 6.67
N GLU A 155 -0.45 9.12 6.08
CA GLU A 155 -0.54 8.08 5.05
C GLU A 155 0.40 8.30 3.85
N ILE A 156 0.81 9.54 3.55
CA ILE A 156 1.76 9.82 2.48
C ILE A 156 3.15 9.24 2.77
N GLU A 157 3.54 9.11 4.04
CA GLU A 157 4.81 8.49 4.39
C GLU A 157 4.88 7.04 3.89
N TRP A 158 3.83 6.25 4.12
CA TRP A 158 3.72 4.87 3.66
C TRP A 158 3.62 4.80 2.14
N TYR A 159 2.90 5.73 1.51
CA TYR A 159 2.85 5.82 0.06
C TYR A 159 4.24 6.07 -0.56
N ILE A 160 5.07 6.91 0.08
CA ILE A 160 6.46 7.12 -0.35
C ILE A 160 7.27 5.83 -0.17
N ILE A 161 7.15 5.14 0.96
CA ILE A 161 7.83 3.86 1.21
C ILE A 161 7.52 2.85 0.11
N ASP A 162 6.25 2.72 -0.27
CA ASP A 162 5.81 1.77 -1.30
C ASP A 162 6.30 2.16 -2.71
N LYS A 163 6.51 3.44 -2.98
CA LYS A 163 6.96 3.95 -4.28
C LYS A 163 8.47 3.93 -4.47
N VAL A 164 9.22 4.06 -3.38
CA VAL A 164 10.68 4.06 -3.42
C VAL A 164 11.19 2.67 -3.83
N LYS A 165 12.06 2.63 -4.84
CA LYS A 165 12.55 1.40 -5.45
C LYS A 165 13.46 0.61 -4.53
N ILE A 166 13.60 -0.69 -4.84
CA ILE A 166 14.49 -1.66 -4.16
C ILE A 166 15.91 -1.12 -3.91
N ASN A 167 16.46 -0.30 -4.82
CA ASN A 167 17.82 0.25 -4.67
C ASN A 167 18.00 1.14 -3.43
N ASN A 168 16.91 1.63 -2.85
CA ASN A 168 16.90 2.49 -1.68
C ASN A 168 16.36 1.80 -0.42
N ILE A 169 16.08 0.49 -0.49
CA ILE A 169 15.48 -0.29 0.59
C ILE A 169 16.29 -0.18 1.88
N SER A 170 17.62 -0.21 1.79
CA SER A 170 18.52 -0.13 2.96
C SER A 170 18.38 1.18 3.75
N LYS A 171 18.11 2.31 3.07
CA LYS A 171 17.87 3.60 3.74
C LYS A 171 16.52 3.59 4.47
N ILE A 172 15.49 2.99 3.86
CA ILE A 172 14.17 2.82 4.47
C ILE A 172 14.29 1.91 5.69
N GLU A 173 14.98 0.78 5.59
CA GLU A 173 15.19 -0.14 6.72
C GLU A 173 15.87 0.55 7.90
N ILE A 174 16.95 1.30 7.65
CA ILE A 174 17.66 2.05 8.71
C ILE A 174 16.72 3.05 9.39
N TYR A 175 15.92 3.76 8.59
CA TYR A 175 14.94 4.70 9.11
C TYR A 175 13.87 4.02 9.97
N LEU A 176 13.22 2.97 9.46
CA LEU A 176 12.16 2.25 10.19
C LEU A 176 12.70 1.59 11.46
N LYS A 177 13.92 1.02 11.42
CA LYS A 177 14.61 0.50 12.61
C LYS A 177 14.86 1.58 13.67
N ASN A 178 15.17 2.80 13.26
CA ASN A 178 15.31 3.92 14.19
C ASN A 178 13.95 4.40 14.70
N LYS A 179 12.93 4.46 13.84
CA LYS A 179 11.56 4.85 14.20
C LYS A 179 10.97 3.92 15.27
N LEU A 180 11.19 2.62 15.14
CA LEU A 180 10.77 1.60 16.12
C LEU A 180 11.29 1.89 17.55
N LYS A 181 12.46 2.51 17.71
CA LYS A 181 13.02 2.81 19.05
C LYS A 181 12.21 3.85 19.82
N SER A 182 11.39 4.65 19.13
CA SER A 182 10.61 5.74 19.70
C SER A 182 9.10 5.57 19.51
N ILE A 183 8.67 4.45 18.91
CA ILE A 183 7.26 4.24 18.56
C ILE A 183 6.48 3.76 19.77
N ASN A 184 5.36 4.43 20.05
CA ASN A 184 4.42 4.01 21.09
C ASN A 184 3.07 3.54 20.50
N ASN A 185 2.91 3.67 19.18
CA ASN A 185 1.69 3.31 18.48
C ASN A 185 1.80 1.87 17.95
N THR A 186 0.98 0.97 18.48
CA THR A 186 0.93 -0.45 18.07
C THR A 186 0.65 -0.63 16.58
N LYS A 187 -0.32 0.10 16.03
CA LYS A 187 -0.67 -0.01 14.60
C LYS A 187 0.52 0.35 13.71
N GLU A 188 1.24 1.40 14.07
CA GLU A 188 2.40 1.83 13.31
C GLU A 188 3.57 0.85 13.45
N ALA A 189 3.77 0.25 14.63
CA ALA A 189 4.74 -0.82 14.81
C ALA A 189 4.40 -2.06 13.97
N LEU A 190 3.12 -2.42 13.86
CA LEU A 190 2.65 -3.52 13.01
C LEU A 190 2.82 -3.22 11.51
N ASN A 191 2.60 -1.98 11.07
CA ASN A 191 2.91 -1.59 9.68
C ASN A 191 4.41 -1.75 9.37
N ILE A 192 5.28 -1.40 10.32
CA ILE A 192 6.73 -1.62 10.18
C ILE A 192 7.05 -3.12 10.15
N ALA A 193 6.40 -3.93 10.99
CA ALA A 193 6.56 -5.38 10.96
C ALA A 193 6.15 -5.95 9.60
N GLN A 194 5.04 -5.47 9.03
CA GLN A 194 4.57 -5.86 7.69
C GLN A 194 5.60 -5.55 6.61
N PHE A 195 6.21 -4.36 6.67
CA PHE A 195 7.28 -3.99 5.74
C PHE A 195 8.44 -4.99 5.78
N PHE A 196 8.94 -5.33 6.97
CA PHE A 196 10.03 -6.31 7.10
C PHE A 196 9.62 -7.74 6.71
N ILE A 197 8.36 -8.14 6.94
CA ILE A 197 7.83 -9.42 6.47
C ILE A 197 7.88 -9.50 4.94
N ASN A 198 7.45 -8.44 4.25
CA ASN A 198 7.47 -8.40 2.78
C ASN A 198 8.88 -8.52 2.21
N LEU A 199 9.89 -8.08 2.97
CA LEU A 199 11.31 -8.25 2.63
C LEU A 199 11.89 -9.61 3.02
N ASN A 200 11.10 -10.50 3.63
CA ASN A 200 11.57 -11.74 4.26
C ASN A 200 12.70 -11.50 5.29
N GLU A 201 12.60 -10.39 6.03
CA GLU A 201 13.55 -10.03 7.08
C GLU A 201 13.04 -10.46 8.46
N SER A 202 13.94 -11.03 9.27
CA SER A 202 13.58 -11.60 10.59
C SER A 202 13.04 -10.56 11.57
N ASP A 203 13.38 -9.29 11.38
CA ASP A 203 12.96 -8.21 12.26
C ASP A 203 11.44 -8.03 12.27
N GLY A 204 10.75 -8.32 11.16
CA GLY A 204 9.27 -8.27 11.11
C GLY A 204 8.62 -9.32 12.00
N LEU A 205 9.09 -10.57 11.94
CA LEU A 205 8.56 -11.66 12.78
C LEU A 205 8.91 -11.48 14.26
N LYS A 206 10.12 -10.96 14.57
CA LYS A 206 10.52 -10.64 15.95
C LYS A 206 9.58 -9.61 16.57
N LEU A 207 9.26 -8.54 15.85
CA LEU A 207 8.34 -7.51 16.35
C LEU A 207 6.97 -8.08 16.69
N ILE A 208 6.45 -9.02 15.91
CA ILE A 208 5.17 -9.67 16.19
C ILE A 208 5.28 -10.56 17.43
N ILE A 209 6.36 -11.33 17.55
CA ILE A 209 6.63 -12.18 18.72
C ILE A 209 6.71 -11.34 19.99
N ASP A 210 7.49 -10.26 19.96
CA ASP A 210 7.65 -9.34 21.09
C ASP A 210 6.29 -8.70 21.44
N HIS A 211 5.53 -8.27 20.43
CA HIS A 211 4.19 -7.74 20.64
C HIS A 211 3.24 -8.74 21.30
N ILE A 212 3.28 -10.01 20.89
CA ILE A 212 2.46 -11.07 21.50
C ILE A 212 2.89 -11.35 22.94
N GLU A 213 4.18 -11.30 23.25
CA GLU A 213 4.70 -11.55 24.59
C GLU A 213 4.37 -10.40 25.57
N ASP A 214 4.43 -9.16 25.09
CA ASP A 214 4.16 -7.97 25.90
C ASP A 214 2.66 -7.74 26.14
N SER A 215 1.83 -8.13 25.17
CA SER A 215 0.38 -7.97 25.24
C SER A 215 -0.22 -9.21 25.92
N LYS A 216 -0.73 -9.10 27.15
CA LYS A 216 -1.45 -10.22 27.78
C LYS A 216 -2.89 -10.28 27.25
N GLU A 217 -3.31 -11.46 26.79
CA GLU A 217 -4.66 -11.96 26.48
C GLU A 217 -5.55 -11.22 25.43
N ASP A 218 -5.36 -9.93 25.11
CA ASP A 218 -6.17 -9.18 24.11
C ASP A 218 -5.47 -8.94 22.74
N VAL A 219 -4.76 -9.95 22.23
CA VAL A 219 -3.59 -9.79 21.34
C VAL A 219 -3.89 -9.82 19.81
N ILE A 220 -5.14 -9.88 19.36
CA ILE A 220 -5.44 -10.10 17.93
C ILE A 220 -5.49 -8.79 17.11
N THR A 221 -5.77 -7.66 17.75
CA THR A 221 -6.09 -6.42 17.03
C THR A 221 -4.92 -5.95 16.16
N GLY A 222 -5.12 -5.95 14.84
CA GLY A 222 -4.13 -5.50 13.86
C GLY A 222 -3.21 -6.60 13.32
N LEU A 223 -3.19 -7.81 13.92
CA LEU A 223 -2.46 -8.94 13.34
C LEU A 223 -3.16 -9.52 12.12
N GLU A 224 -4.46 -9.28 11.94
CA GLU A 224 -5.29 -9.80 10.84
C GLU A 224 -4.86 -9.29 9.46
N ASP A 225 -4.28 -8.09 9.40
CA ASP A 225 -3.86 -7.43 8.16
C ASP A 225 -2.48 -7.89 7.66
N LEU A 226 -1.78 -8.72 8.43
CA LEU A 226 -0.40 -9.10 8.12
C LEU A 226 -0.29 -10.19 7.04
N SER A 227 0.54 -9.96 6.01
CA SER A 227 0.77 -10.90 4.88
C SER A 227 1.77 -12.01 5.23
N LEU A 228 1.62 -12.66 6.37
CA LEU A 228 2.55 -13.70 6.84
C LEU A 228 2.67 -14.89 5.87
N ASN A 229 1.61 -15.18 5.12
CA ASN A 229 1.55 -16.25 4.11
C ASN A 229 2.57 -16.07 2.96
N GLU A 230 3.15 -14.88 2.79
CA GLU A 230 4.15 -14.59 1.76
C GLU A 230 5.59 -14.91 2.20
N VAL A 231 5.80 -15.22 3.49
CA VAL A 231 7.11 -15.61 4.01
C VAL A 231 7.56 -16.93 3.40
N ASN A 232 8.75 -16.94 2.80
CA ASN A 232 9.28 -18.07 2.03
C ASN A 232 10.76 -18.41 2.31
N GLU A 233 11.40 -17.73 3.28
CA GLU A 233 12.80 -17.95 3.64
C GLU A 233 12.99 -18.99 4.76
N ILE A 234 13.86 -19.98 4.53
CA ILE A 234 14.15 -21.06 5.49
C ILE A 234 14.76 -20.55 6.82
N SER A 235 15.51 -19.46 6.76
CA SER A 235 16.11 -18.81 7.94
C SER A 235 15.06 -18.27 8.92
N LEU A 236 13.82 -18.08 8.46
CA LEU A 236 12.72 -17.54 9.26
C LEU A 236 11.89 -18.61 9.98
N VAL A 237 12.09 -19.89 9.67
CA VAL A 237 11.35 -21.00 10.29
C VAL A 237 11.36 -20.97 11.82
N PRO A 238 12.48 -20.69 12.52
CA PRO A 238 12.46 -20.64 13.98
C PRO A 238 11.44 -19.64 14.55
N TYR A 239 11.26 -18.49 13.88
CA TYR A 239 10.29 -17.48 14.29
C TYR A 239 8.85 -17.91 13.96
N LEU A 240 8.64 -18.53 12.80
CA LEU A 240 7.34 -19.09 12.42
C LEU A 240 6.90 -20.21 13.37
N ILE A 241 7.80 -21.10 13.78
CA ILE A 241 7.53 -22.16 14.77
C ILE A 241 7.14 -21.54 16.12
N LYS A 242 7.84 -20.49 16.56
CA LYS A 242 7.49 -19.77 17.80
C LYS A 242 6.13 -19.08 17.72
N LEU A 243 5.82 -18.43 16.60
CA LEU A 243 4.50 -17.84 16.35
C LEU A 243 3.39 -18.91 16.34
N LEU A 244 3.63 -20.05 15.66
CA LEU A 244 2.69 -21.16 15.63
C LEU A 244 2.37 -21.65 17.04
N PHE A 245 3.40 -21.84 17.87
CA PHE A 245 3.23 -22.21 19.28
C PHE A 245 2.35 -21.21 20.03
N TYR A 246 2.59 -19.91 19.86
CA TYR A 246 1.76 -18.88 20.48
C TYR A 246 0.31 -18.93 20.03
N THR A 247 0.05 -19.30 18.77
CA THR A 247 -1.33 -19.46 18.30
C THR A 247 -2.14 -20.47 19.12
N TYR A 248 -1.48 -21.53 19.62
CA TYR A 248 -2.09 -22.55 20.47
C TYR A 248 -2.06 -22.19 21.96
N LYS A 249 -0.95 -21.61 22.44
CA LYS A 249 -0.78 -21.25 23.86
C LYS A 249 -1.82 -20.24 24.34
N TYR A 250 -2.13 -19.23 23.54
CA TYR A 250 -3.04 -18.14 23.92
C TYR A 250 -4.45 -18.30 23.33
N GLU A 251 -4.76 -19.47 22.76
CA GLU A 251 -6.06 -19.79 22.16
C GLU A 251 -6.62 -18.66 21.28
N PHE A 252 -5.80 -18.13 20.37
CA PHE A 252 -6.20 -16.99 19.54
C PHE A 252 -7.48 -17.30 18.75
N LEU A 253 -8.62 -16.76 19.21
CA LEU A 253 -9.94 -16.92 18.60
C LEU A 253 -10.04 -16.04 17.34
N GLY A 254 -9.46 -16.50 16.23
CA GLY A 254 -9.62 -15.89 14.92
C GLY A 254 -10.67 -16.59 14.05
N ASP A 255 -11.15 -15.90 13.01
CA ASP A 255 -11.92 -16.53 11.93
C ASP A 255 -11.13 -17.73 11.35
N LYS A 256 -11.80 -18.87 11.20
CA LYS A 256 -11.25 -20.15 10.74
C LYS A 256 -10.51 -20.05 9.41
N TYR A 257 -10.77 -19.03 8.59
CA TYR A 257 -10.13 -18.86 7.28
C TYR A 257 -8.91 -17.92 7.28
N ASN A 258 -8.88 -16.89 8.14
CA ASN A 258 -7.82 -15.88 8.16
C ASN A 258 -7.06 -15.80 9.49
N SER A 259 -7.13 -16.86 10.30
CA SER A 259 -6.44 -16.93 11.57
C SER A 259 -4.92 -16.81 11.41
N LEU A 260 -4.26 -16.27 12.44
CA LEU A 260 -2.80 -16.24 12.52
C LEU A 260 -2.21 -17.66 12.33
N THR A 261 -2.87 -18.69 12.89
CA THR A 261 -2.49 -20.10 12.74
C THR A 261 -2.42 -20.51 11.27
N ASN A 262 -3.45 -20.20 10.47
CA ASN A 262 -3.48 -20.59 9.06
C ASN A 262 -2.39 -19.87 8.27
N ARG A 263 -2.19 -18.57 8.50
CA ARG A 263 -1.19 -17.79 7.77
C ARG A 263 0.22 -18.31 8.06
N VAL A 264 0.56 -18.55 9.33
CA VAL A 264 1.85 -19.15 9.73
C VAL A 264 2.01 -20.57 9.17
N SER A 265 0.95 -21.39 9.23
CA SER A 265 0.94 -22.75 8.69
C SER A 265 1.21 -22.77 7.19
N ASN A 266 0.59 -21.86 6.44
CA ASN A 266 0.80 -21.72 5.00
C ASN A 266 2.25 -21.32 4.67
N SER A 267 2.87 -20.42 5.44
CA SER A 267 4.29 -20.05 5.24
C SER A 267 5.20 -21.25 5.47
N LEU A 268 4.99 -22.00 6.55
CA LEU A 268 5.74 -23.22 6.84
C LEU A 268 5.57 -24.26 5.72
N LEU A 269 4.35 -24.47 5.24
CA LEU A 269 4.06 -25.33 4.11
C LEU A 269 4.81 -24.89 2.85
N ASN A 270 4.72 -23.60 2.50
CA ASN A 270 5.37 -23.02 1.34
C ASN A 270 6.89 -23.21 1.37
N ILE A 271 7.53 -23.04 2.54
CA ILE A 271 8.98 -23.25 2.71
C ILE A 271 9.32 -24.75 2.60
N ALA A 272 8.51 -25.63 3.22
CA ALA A 272 8.75 -27.07 3.23
C ALA A 272 8.75 -27.68 1.82
N VAL A 273 7.80 -27.27 0.97
CA VAL A 273 7.65 -27.85 -0.38
C VAL A 273 8.74 -27.42 -1.37
N GLN A 274 9.58 -26.44 -1.04
CA GLN A 274 10.65 -25.98 -1.93
C GLN A 274 11.69 -27.07 -2.21
N ASN A 275 12.15 -27.77 -1.18
CA ASN A 275 13.17 -28.81 -1.30
C ASN A 275 13.17 -29.78 -0.10
N LYS A 276 13.78 -30.96 -0.28
CA LYS A 276 13.82 -32.03 0.72
C LYS A 276 14.48 -31.61 2.04
N LYS A 277 15.51 -30.75 1.99
CA LYS A 277 16.20 -30.28 3.20
C LYS A 277 15.28 -29.41 4.05
N ASN A 278 14.57 -28.47 3.42
CA ASN A 278 13.57 -27.63 4.10
C ASN A 278 12.46 -28.48 4.70
N TYR A 279 11.91 -29.42 3.92
CA TYR A 279 10.90 -30.37 4.37
C TYR A 279 11.32 -31.10 5.65
N MET A 280 12.46 -31.80 5.63
CA MET A 280 12.94 -32.55 6.79
C MET A 280 13.12 -31.65 8.00
N SER A 281 13.76 -30.49 7.81
CA SER A 281 14.01 -29.55 8.90
C SER A 281 12.72 -29.01 9.55
N ILE A 282 11.67 -28.77 8.76
CA ILE A 282 10.40 -28.27 9.28
C ILE A 282 9.62 -29.37 10.00
N ILE A 283 9.59 -30.59 9.45
CA ILE A 283 8.96 -31.73 10.12
C ILE A 283 9.60 -31.98 11.48
N ASP A 284 10.94 -32.03 11.54
CA ASP A 284 11.68 -32.25 12.80
C ASP A 284 11.34 -31.18 13.86
N GLU A 285 11.29 -29.90 13.48
CA GLU A 285 10.94 -28.81 14.41
C GLU A 285 9.47 -28.85 14.86
N LEU A 286 8.53 -29.21 13.97
CA LEU A 286 7.12 -29.36 14.33
C LEU A 286 6.90 -30.55 15.27
N GLU A 287 7.54 -31.69 15.01
CA GLU A 287 7.47 -32.87 15.87
C GLU A 287 8.05 -32.58 17.26
N LYS A 288 9.20 -31.90 17.30
CA LYS A 288 9.82 -31.45 18.55
C LYS A 288 8.91 -30.48 19.31
N LEU A 289 8.26 -29.55 18.61
CA LEU A 289 7.32 -28.61 19.21
C LEU A 289 6.15 -29.33 19.88
N VAL A 290 5.58 -30.34 19.21
CA VAL A 290 4.51 -31.18 19.77
C VAL A 290 5.00 -31.95 20.98
N GLU A 291 6.10 -32.69 20.86
CA GLU A 291 6.60 -33.55 21.94
C GLU A 291 6.93 -32.75 23.21
N THR A 292 7.50 -31.56 23.04
CA THR A 292 7.91 -30.71 24.16
C THR A 292 6.73 -30.09 24.91
N ASN A 293 5.59 -29.85 24.25
CA ASN A 293 4.51 -29.02 24.79
C ASN A 293 3.17 -29.75 24.96
N LYS A 294 3.01 -30.98 24.46
CA LYS A 294 1.73 -31.72 24.43
C LYS A 294 1.08 -31.96 25.80
N GLU A 295 1.86 -31.97 26.88
CA GLU A 295 1.38 -32.19 28.25
C GLU A 295 0.80 -30.91 28.87
N GLU A 296 1.37 -29.75 28.53
CA GLU A 296 0.95 -28.44 29.05
C GLU A 296 -0.14 -27.80 28.18
N TYR A 297 -0.05 -27.98 26.86
CA TYR A 297 -0.95 -27.38 25.87
C TYR A 297 -1.50 -28.47 24.95
N SER A 298 -2.63 -29.07 25.32
CA SER A 298 -3.24 -30.18 24.56
C SER A 298 -3.52 -29.82 23.10
N GLU A 299 -3.86 -28.55 22.85
CA GLU A 299 -4.18 -28.01 21.52
C GLU A 299 -2.99 -28.05 20.56
N VAL A 300 -1.75 -28.07 21.07
CA VAL A 300 -0.53 -28.20 20.25
C VAL A 300 -0.53 -29.51 19.45
N LYS A 301 -1.24 -30.56 19.90
CA LYS A 301 -1.40 -31.81 19.13
C LYS A 301 -2.05 -31.58 17.76
N LYS A 302 -2.83 -30.50 17.57
CA LYS A 302 -3.41 -30.13 16.27
C LYS A 302 -2.35 -29.85 15.20
N ILE A 303 -1.10 -29.57 15.58
CA ILE A 303 0.03 -29.46 14.64
C ILE A 303 0.25 -30.75 13.84
N ASN A 304 -0.16 -31.92 14.34
CA ASN A 304 -0.10 -33.16 13.58
C ASN A 304 -0.92 -33.10 12.28
N PHE A 305 -2.00 -32.31 12.23
CA PHE A 305 -2.73 -32.05 10.99
C PHE A 305 -1.91 -31.22 9.99
N LEU A 306 -1.13 -30.25 10.45
CA LEU A 306 -0.21 -29.49 9.60
C LEU A 306 0.92 -30.39 9.07
N ILE A 307 1.52 -31.22 9.91
CA ILE A 307 2.53 -32.21 9.51
C ILE A 307 1.98 -33.11 8.39
N ALA A 308 0.77 -33.64 8.58
CA ALA A 308 0.09 -34.47 7.59
C ALA A 308 -0.14 -33.74 6.26
N ASP A 309 -0.52 -32.46 6.29
CA ASP A 309 -0.73 -31.67 5.07
C ASP A 309 0.59 -31.34 4.35
N ILE A 310 1.64 -31.00 5.09
CA ILE A 310 3.00 -30.80 4.55
C ILE A 310 3.47 -32.07 3.84
N ASN A 311 3.35 -33.24 4.48
CA ASN A 311 3.72 -34.51 3.87
C ASN A 311 2.98 -34.73 2.55
N LYS A 312 1.65 -34.61 2.59
CA LYS A 312 0.80 -34.81 1.41
C LYS A 312 1.20 -33.89 0.25
N GLN A 313 1.43 -32.60 0.52
CA GLN A 313 1.78 -31.61 -0.49
C GLN A 313 3.20 -31.81 -1.03
N PHE A 314 4.16 -32.14 -0.18
CA PHE A 314 5.55 -32.40 -0.58
C PHE A 314 5.63 -33.55 -1.59
N TYR A 315 5.03 -34.71 -1.28
CA TYR A 315 5.05 -35.87 -2.16
C TYR A 315 4.25 -35.65 -3.45
N ARG A 316 3.11 -34.95 -3.37
CA ARG A 316 2.33 -34.58 -4.56
C ARG A 316 3.12 -33.70 -5.54
N ASN A 317 3.93 -32.78 -5.03
CA ASN A 317 4.67 -31.84 -5.87
C ASN A 317 5.95 -32.42 -6.47
N LYS A 318 6.46 -33.55 -5.96
CA LYS A 318 7.71 -34.16 -6.42
C LYS A 318 7.52 -35.37 -7.34
N ASP A 319 6.28 -35.78 -7.63
CA ASP A 319 5.96 -37.06 -8.30
C ASP A 319 6.63 -38.27 -7.61
N GLU A 320 7.00 -38.12 -6.33
CA GLU A 320 7.61 -39.17 -5.52
C GLU A 320 6.49 -39.90 -4.76
N ALA A 321 6.41 -41.21 -4.92
CA ALA A 321 5.43 -42.03 -4.21
C ALA A 321 5.83 -42.16 -2.73
N MET A 322 4.94 -41.74 -1.83
CA MET A 322 5.02 -42.05 -0.40
C MET A 322 5.00 -43.57 -0.21
N ASN A 323 5.92 -44.10 0.59
CA ASN A 323 5.97 -45.54 0.82
C ASN A 323 4.96 -45.98 1.91
N LEU A 324 4.71 -47.29 2.01
CA LEU A 324 3.70 -47.85 2.91
C LEU A 324 4.04 -47.61 4.40
N GLU A 325 5.31 -47.65 4.76
CA GLU A 325 5.77 -47.45 6.14
C GLU A 325 5.55 -46.00 6.58
N GLU A 326 5.88 -45.03 5.71
CA GLU A 326 5.61 -43.60 5.89
C GLU A 326 4.11 -43.32 6.04
N ALA A 327 3.27 -43.98 5.24
CA ALA A 327 1.81 -43.84 5.30
C ALA A 327 1.24 -44.38 6.63
N ILE A 328 1.74 -45.53 7.11
CA ILE A 328 1.32 -46.12 8.39
C ILE A 328 1.73 -45.21 9.56
N GLU A 329 2.96 -44.68 9.53
CA GLU A 329 3.45 -43.78 10.57
C GLU A 329 2.60 -42.49 10.64
N MET A 330 2.25 -41.93 9.49
CA MET A 330 1.39 -40.74 9.39
C MET A 330 -0.01 -40.97 9.95
N ILE A 331 -0.63 -42.11 9.64
CA ILE A 331 -1.96 -42.47 10.17
C ILE A 331 -1.93 -42.61 11.69
N ASN A 332 -0.91 -43.27 12.23
CA ASN A 332 -0.76 -43.47 13.68
C ASN A 332 -0.59 -42.14 14.43
N LYS A 333 0.07 -41.14 13.84
CA LYS A 333 0.22 -39.80 14.44
C LYS A 333 -1.08 -39.00 14.49
N ILE A 334 -2.00 -39.23 13.54
CA ILE A 334 -3.33 -38.57 13.51
C ILE A 334 -4.32 -39.25 14.46
N ILE A 335 -4.30 -40.59 14.54
CA ILE A 335 -5.26 -41.36 15.34
C ILE A 335 -5.01 -41.25 16.86
N ASN A 336 -3.78 -40.95 17.28
CA ASN A 336 -3.40 -40.82 18.69
C ASN A 336 -3.57 -39.39 19.27
N ILE A 337 -4.30 -38.51 18.58
CA ILE A 337 -4.75 -37.19 19.08
C ILE A 337 -5.88 -37.41 20.08
#